data_AF-A0A6I6DU24-F1
#
_entry.id   AF-A0A6I6DU24-F1
#
_cell.length_a   1.000
_cell.length_b   1.000
_cell.length_c   1.000
_cell.angle_alpha   90.00
_cell.angle_beta   90.00
_cell.angle_gamma   90.00
#
_symmetry.space_group_name_H-M   'P 1'
#
loop_
_entity.id
_entity.type
_entity.pdbx_description
1 polymer ?
#
loop_
_entity_poly.entity_id
_entity_poly.type
_entity_poly.pdbx_seq_one_letter_code
_entity_poly.pdbx_strand_id
1 'polypeptide(L)' 'MTAIRLRTVIEKTGPAAAILLDDEQVVAIGSAKNPPVVATLGDRSARLRIARMGGRNMLGLSTPAIRAAGQG' A
#
# COMPACT_ATOMS: atom_id res chain seq x y z
N MET A 1 7.88 -13.65 9.79
CA MET A 1 7.66 -12.66 8.72
C MET A 1 6.25 -12.87 8.20
N THR A 2 5.33 -11.94 8.44
CA THR A 2 3.95 -12.04 7.95
C THR A 2 3.82 -11.25 6.67
N ALA A 3 3.27 -11.86 5.62
CA ALA A 3 3.10 -11.23 4.31
C ALA A 3 1.72 -11.59 3.77
N ILE A 4 1.06 -10.61 3.15
CA ILE A 4 -0.18 -10.82 2.41
C ILE A 4 0.09 -10.60 0.92
N ARG A 5 -0.56 -11.40 0.07
CA ARG A 5 -0.54 -11.22 -1.37
C ARG A 5 -1.96 -10.93 -1.83
N LEU A 6 -2.15 -9.77 -2.44
CA LEU A 6 -3.45 -9.33 -2.91
C LEU A 6 -3.32 -8.78 -4.33
N ARG A 7 -4.41 -8.86 -5.09
CA ARG A 7 -4.56 -8.19 -6.38
C ARG A 7 -5.61 -7.12 -6.22
N THR A 8 -5.23 -5.87 -6.44
CA THR A 8 -6.13 -4.73 -6.30
C THR A 8 -5.75 -3.64 -7.31
N VAL A 9 -6.60 -2.64 -7.41
CA VAL A 9 -6.36 -1.44 -8.20
C VAL A 9 -5.62 -0.39 -7.38
N ILE A 10 -4.81 0.40 -8.08
CA ILE A 10 -4.15 1.56 -7.50
C ILE A 10 -5.11 2.74 -7.69
N GLU A 11 -5.58 3.32 -6.58
CA GLU A 11 -6.51 4.44 -6.58
C GLU A 11 -5.73 5.76 -6.62
N LYS A 12 -6.19 6.72 -7.43
CA LYS A 12 -5.64 8.08 -7.38
C LYS A 12 -6.16 8.79 -6.13
N THR A 13 -5.25 9.13 -5.22
CA THR A 13 -5.55 9.83 -3.96
C THR A 13 -4.81 11.17 -3.96
N GLY A 14 -5.47 12.22 -4.44
CA GLY A 14 -4.89 13.56 -4.55
C GLY A 14 -3.73 13.61 -5.56
N PRO A 15 -2.58 14.22 -5.23
CA PRO A 15 -1.40 14.26 -6.11
C PRO A 15 -0.64 12.93 -6.18
N ALA A 16 -1.03 11.94 -5.38
CA ALA A 16 -0.39 10.63 -5.31
C ALA A 16 -1.38 9.52 -5.69
N ALA A 17 -0.92 8.27 -5.62
CA ALA A 17 -1.79 7.11 -5.70
C ALA A 17 -1.61 6.23 -4.47
N ALA A 18 -2.62 5.45 -4.14
CA ALA A 18 -2.61 4.58 -2.98
C ALA A 18 -3.29 3.26 -3.28
N ILE A 19 -2.86 2.21 -2.60
CA ILE A 19 -3.61 0.97 -2.51
C ILE A 19 -4.48 1.04 -1.25
N LEU A 20 -5.78 0.78 -1.42
CA LEU A 20 -6.70 0.65 -0.30
C LEU A 20 -6.53 -0.73 0.33
N LEU A 21 -6.45 -0.75 1.65
CA LEU A 21 -6.41 -1.97 2.44
C LEU A 21 -7.63 -2.00 3.36
N ASP A 22 -8.19 -3.19 3.49
CA ASP A 22 -9.21 -3.44 4.51
C ASP A 22 -8.58 -3.56 5.90
N ASP A 23 -9.35 -3.36 6.97
CA ASP A 23 -8.80 -3.49 8.32
C ASP A 23 -8.30 -4.91 8.62
N GLU A 24 -8.96 -5.96 8.10
CA GLU A 24 -8.49 -7.34 8.25
C GLU A 24 -7.10 -7.53 7.62
N GLN A 25 -6.87 -6.90 6.46
CA GLN A 25 -5.58 -6.96 5.78
C GLN A 25 -4.49 -6.23 6.56
N VAL A 26 -4.82 -5.08 7.17
CA VAL A 26 -3.87 -4.35 8.02
C VAL A 26 -3.55 -5.14 9.28
N VAL A 27 -4.56 -5.73 9.93
CA VAL A 27 -4.39 -6.60 11.10
C VAL A 27 -3.50 -7.79 10.79
N ALA A 28 -3.69 -8.41 9.62
CA ALA A 28 -2.85 -9.52 9.15
C ALA A 28 -1.38 -9.10 8.95
N ILE A 29 -1.10 -7.85 8.55
CA ILE A 29 0.26 -7.34 8.40
C ILE A 29 0.87 -6.93 9.76
N GLY A 30 0.07 -6.30 10.62
CA GLY A 30 0.46 -5.94 11.97
C GLY A 30 -0.50 -4.97 12.64
N SER A 31 -0.66 -5.12 13.96
CA SER A 31 -1.62 -4.36 14.76
C SER A 31 -1.19 -2.92 15.13
N ALA A 32 -0.10 -2.40 14.54
CA ALA A 32 0.36 -1.04 14.81
C ALA A 32 -0.51 0.01 14.10
N LYS A 33 -0.49 1.27 14.57
CA LYS A 33 -1.31 2.35 13.98
C LYS A 33 -0.91 2.73 12.54
N ASN A 34 0.40 2.70 12.26
CA ASN A 34 1.00 2.90 10.94
C ASN A 34 2.12 1.86 10.76
N PRO A 35 1.78 0.59 10.53
CA PRO A 35 2.77 -0.47 10.46
C PRO A 35 3.71 -0.21 9.27
N PRO A 36 5.04 -0.34 9.46
CA PRO A 36 5.98 -0.34 8.35
C PRO A 36 5.79 -1.63 7.54
N VAL A 37 5.73 -1.50 6.22
CA VAL A 37 5.51 -2.62 5.31
C VAL A 37 6.51 -2.58 4.16
N VAL A 38 6.81 -3.74 3.61
CA VAL A 38 7.55 -3.84 2.35
C VAL A 38 6.54 -4.20 1.28
N ALA A 39 6.31 -3.27 0.35
CA ALA A 39 5.45 -3.50 -0.79
C ALA A 39 6.31 -3.92 -1.97
N THR A 40 5.92 -5.00 -2.65
CA THR A 40 6.58 -5.46 -3.88
C THR A 40 5.61 -5.32 -5.04
N LEU A 41 5.98 -4.50 -6.02
CA LEU A 41 5.23 -4.21 -7.24
C LEU A 41 6.11 -4.64 -8.44
N GLY A 42 5.74 -5.74 -9.09
CA GLY A 42 6.59 -6.39 -10.09
C GLY A 42 7.94 -6.78 -9.48
N ASP A 43 9.03 -6.40 -10.12
CA ASP A 43 10.41 -6.64 -9.66
C ASP A 43 10.92 -5.60 -8.65
N ARG A 44 10.10 -4.63 -8.25
CA ARG A 44 10.52 -3.53 -7.39
C ARG A 44 9.89 -3.65 -6.01
N SER A 45 10.73 -3.61 -4.98
CA SER A 45 10.28 -3.53 -3.59
C SER A 45 10.59 -2.16 -2.99
N ALA A 46 9.68 -1.65 -2.18
CA ALA A 46 9.81 -0.38 -1.48
C ALA A 46 9.34 -0.51 -0.03
N ARG A 47 10.07 0.10 0.89
CA ARG A 47 9.65 0.25 2.28
C ARG A 47 8.68 1.41 2.38
N LEU A 48 7.46 1.11 2.77
CA LEU A 48 6.35 2.04 2.89
C LEU A 48 5.75 1.93 4.30
N ARG A 49 4.76 2.78 4.58
CA ARG A 49 3.94 2.70 5.78
C ARG A 49 2.49 2.77 5.39
N ILE A 50 1.65 1.99 6.06
CA ILE A 50 0.21 2.14 5.94
C ILE A 50 -0.18 3.40 6.70
N ALA A 51 -0.93 4.28 6.04
CA ALA A 51 -1.52 5.49 6.62
C ALA A 51 -3.04 5.35 6.65
N ARG A 52 -3.69 6.00 7.61
CA ARG A 52 -5.16 6.03 7.68
C ARG A 52 -5.66 7.44 7.38
N MET A 53 -6.36 7.61 6.25
CA MET A 53 -6.98 8.88 5.85
C MET A 53 -8.49 8.70 5.73
N GLY A 54 -9.27 9.52 6.43
CA GLY A 54 -10.74 9.48 6.38
C GLY A 54 -11.34 8.13 6.79
N GLY A 55 -10.71 7.42 7.74
CA GLY A 55 -11.15 6.10 8.19
C GLY A 55 -10.71 4.93 7.31
N ARG A 56 -10.08 5.18 6.16
CA ARG A 56 -9.62 4.13 5.22
C ARG A 56 -8.12 3.89 5.38
N ASN A 57 -7.71 2.63 5.40
CA ASN A 57 -6.29 2.28 5.39
C ASN A 57 -5.76 2.36 3.96
N MET A 58 -4.64 3.06 3.82
CA MET A 58 -4.05 3.39 2.54
C MET A 58 -2.56 3.12 2.58
N LEU A 59 -2.07 2.40 1.57
CA LEU A 59 -0.65 2.28 1.29
C LEU A 59 -0.28 3.31 0.23
N GLY A 60 0.28 4.44 0.66
CA GLY A 60 0.71 5.49 -0.26
C GLY A 60 1.84 5.02 -1.17
N LEU A 61 1.66 5.20 -2.48
CA LEU A 61 2.63 4.88 -3.51
C LEU A 61 3.19 6.18 -4.09
N SER A 62 4.52 6.25 -4.23
CA SER A 62 5.18 7.33 -4.94
C SER A 62 5.11 7.12 -6.46
N THR A 63 5.15 8.20 -7.25
CA THR A 63 5.19 8.17 -8.73
C THR A 63 6.07 7.06 -9.36
N PRO A 64 7.33 6.83 -8.93
CA PRO A 64 8.13 5.75 -9.49
C PRO A 64 7.60 4.34 -9.18
N ALA A 65 6.94 4.14 -8.03
CA ALA A 65 6.32 2.87 -7.68
C ALA A 65 5.07 2.62 -8.54
N ILE A 66 4.28 3.66 -8.80
CA ILE A 66 3.08 3.59 -9.66
C ILE A 66 3.47 3.24 -11.09
N ARG A 67 4.49 3.91 -11.65
CA ARG A 67 5.05 3.58 -12.98
C ARG A 67 5.52 2.14 -13.09
N ALA A 68 6.15 1.61 -12.04
CA ALA A 68 6.57 0.21 -12.01
C ALA A 68 5.40 -0.78 -12.02
N ALA A 69 4.22 -0.38 -11.53
CA ALA A 69 3.00 -1.18 -11.63
C ALA A 69 2.31 -1.11 -13.00
N GLY A 70 2.91 -0.43 -13.99
CA GLY A 70 2.29 -0.24 -15.31
C GLY A 70 1.11 0.74 -15.30
N GLN A 71 0.94 1.51 -14.22
CA GLN A 71 0.00 2.62 -14.13
C GLN A 71 0.81 3.91 -14.37
N GLY A 72 0.58 4.60 -15.48
CA GLY A 72 1.36 5.77 -15.88
C GLY A 72 0.61 6.59 -16.91
#